data_AF-A0A3D4HM49-F1
#
_entry.id   AF-A0A3D4HM49-F1
#
_cell.length_a   1.000
_cell.length_b   1.000
_cell.length_c   1.000
_cell.angle_alpha   90.00
_cell.angle_beta   90.00
_cell.angle_gamma   90.00
#
_symmetry.space_group_name_H-M   'P 1'
#
loop_
_entity.id
_entity.type
_entity.pdbx_description
1 polymer ?
#
loop_
_entity_poly.entity_id
_entity_poly.type
_entity_poly.pdbx_seq_one_letter_code
_entity_poly.pdbx_strand_id
1 'polypeptide(L)'
;MAMRPEFSDRAFKALRIICQASEPMGAGSLARSMTERGDPVSMATAGRTLWELDEKGYVEKVSNKGRILSAKGREYLKKLEAEGKNNTLAQELLEELYMRTPRDLLDILVARRAIERETARLATLKATKEDLEQ
;
A
#
# COMPACT_ATOMS: atom_id res chain seq x y z
N MET A 1 11.04 -9.13 4.65
CA MET A 1 11.88 -7.96 4.99
C MET A 1 11.08 -6.74 4.55
N ALA A 2 10.54 -5.95 5.47
CA ALA A 2 9.65 -4.84 5.11
C ALA A 2 10.40 -3.84 4.23
N MET A 3 9.84 -3.48 3.07
CA MET A 3 10.44 -2.47 2.22
C MET A 3 10.44 -1.15 3.00
N ARG A 4 11.62 -0.55 3.18
CA ARG A 4 11.68 0.83 3.68
C ARG A 4 11.08 1.69 2.58
N PRO A 5 10.04 2.48 2.84
CA PRO A 5 9.48 3.33 1.80
C PRO A 5 10.58 4.27 1.31
N GLU A 6 10.78 4.31 -0.01
CA GLU A 6 11.78 5.17 -0.68
C GLU A 6 11.46 6.66 -0.51
N PHE A 7 10.30 6.95 0.08
CA PHE A 7 9.69 8.24 0.22
C PHE A 7 9.10 8.44 1.61
N SER A 8 8.96 9.70 2.00
CA SER A 8 8.14 10.08 3.16
C SER A 8 6.68 9.65 2.98
N ASP A 9 5.96 9.49 4.10
CA ASP A 9 4.50 9.23 4.12
C ASP A 9 3.71 10.22 3.24
N ARG A 10 4.16 11.48 3.20
CA ARG A 10 3.57 12.52 2.36
C ARG A 10 3.66 12.21 0.86
N ALA A 11 4.80 11.72 0.40
CA ALA A 11 4.99 11.39 -1.00
C ALA A 11 4.18 10.14 -1.40
N PHE A 12 4.01 9.18 -0.49
CA PHE A 12 3.07 8.07 -0.69
C PHE A 12 1.62 8.56 -0.84
N LYS A 13 1.17 9.43 0.07
CA LYS A 13 -0.16 10.06 -0.02
C LYS A 13 -0.34 10.81 -1.34
N ALA A 14 0.71 11.50 -1.81
CA ALA A 14 0.69 12.20 -3.09
C ALA A 14 0.53 11.24 -4.28
N LEU A 15 1.28 10.14 -4.32
CA LEU A 15 1.13 9.11 -5.37
C LEU A 15 -0.31 8.57 -5.42
N ARG A 16 -0.91 8.29 -4.27
CA ARG A 16 -2.29 7.81 -4.19
C ARG A 16 -3.30 8.85 -4.71
N ILE A 17 -3.13 10.12 -4.36
CA ILE A 17 -3.98 11.21 -4.85
C ILE A 17 -3.84 11.36 -6.38
N ILE A 18 -2.61 11.35 -6.90
CA ILE A 18 -2.35 11.48 -8.34
C ILE A 18 -2.94 10.29 -9.12
N CYS A 19 -2.90 9.08 -8.54
CA CYS A 19 -3.53 7.90 -9.13
C CYS A 19 -5.05 8.01 -9.26
N GLN A 20 -5.71 8.65 -8.29
CA GLN A 20 -7.16 8.77 -8.20
C GLN A 20 -7.70 10.00 -8.96
N ALA A 21 -6.83 10.94 -9.33
CA ALA A 21 -7.22 12.14 -10.04
C ALA A 21 -7.61 11.81 -11.49
N SER A 22 -8.72 12.39 -11.94
CA SER A 22 -9.16 12.31 -13.34
C SER A 22 -8.35 13.21 -14.28
N GLU A 23 -7.64 14.19 -13.72
CA GLU A 23 -6.85 15.17 -14.46
C GLU A 23 -5.40 15.23 -13.94
N PRO A 24 -4.42 15.64 -14.78
CA PRO A 24 -3.05 15.83 -14.34
C PRO A 24 -2.95 16.78 -13.16
N MET A 25 -2.12 16.44 -12.18
CA MET A 25 -2.03 17.17 -10.93
C MET A 25 -0.86 18.15 -10.92
N GLY A 26 -1.17 19.42 -10.61
CA GLY A 26 -0.19 20.46 -10.31
C GLY A 26 -0.01 20.65 -8.81
N ALA A 27 0.93 21.53 -8.41
CA ALA A 27 1.20 21.82 -7.00
C ALA A 27 -0.03 22.37 -6.26
N GLY A 28 -0.79 23.25 -6.92
CA GLY A 28 -2.02 23.84 -6.36
C GLY A 28 -3.14 22.83 -6.16
N SER A 29 -3.43 22.01 -7.18
CA SER A 29 -4.47 20.97 -7.07
C SER A 29 -4.08 19.89 -6.07
N LEU A 30 -2.81 19.48 -6.03
CA LEU A 30 -2.32 18.52 -5.04
C LEU A 30 -2.43 19.06 -3.61
N ALA A 31 -2.03 20.31 -3.37
CA ALA A 31 -2.15 20.93 -2.04
C ALA A 31 -3.61 20.99 -1.56
N ARG A 32 -4.53 21.32 -2.47
CA ARG A 32 -5.97 21.32 -2.19
C ARG A 32 -6.47 19.92 -1.84
N SER A 33 -6.18 18.91 -2.66
CA SER A 33 -6.61 17.53 -2.40
C SER A 33 -6.00 16.94 -1.14
N MET A 34 -4.78 17.31 -0.78
CA MET A 34 -4.15 16.94 0.50
C MET A 34 -4.91 17.56 1.69
N THR A 35 -5.28 18.84 1.57
CA THR A 35 -6.05 19.55 2.60
C THR A 35 -7.43 18.95 2.79
N GLU A 36 -8.14 18.64 1.70
CA GLU A 36 -9.46 17.97 1.71
C GLU A 36 -9.43 16.60 2.40
N ARG A 37 -8.26 15.94 2.42
CA ARG A 37 -8.05 14.62 3.05
C ARG A 37 -7.49 14.70 4.47
N GLY A 38 -7.45 15.90 5.05
CA GLY A 38 -7.01 16.13 6.43
C GLY A 38 -5.49 16.28 6.62
N ASP A 39 -4.72 16.37 5.53
CA ASP A 39 -3.26 16.52 5.54
C ASP A 39 -2.84 17.87 4.91
N PRO A 40 -3.15 19.02 5.54
CA PRO A 40 -2.90 20.32 4.92
C PRO A 40 -1.41 20.57 4.66
N VAL A 41 -1.08 21.00 3.44
CA VAL A 41 0.28 21.39 3.03
C VAL A 41 0.25 22.66 2.20
N SER A 42 1.31 23.47 2.29
CA SER A 42 1.46 24.63 1.41
C SER A 42 1.69 24.21 -0.04
N MET A 43 1.33 25.08 -1.00
CA MET A 43 1.60 24.84 -2.42
C MET A 43 3.09 24.61 -2.71
N ALA A 44 3.98 25.32 -2.00
CA ALA A 44 5.43 25.13 -2.14
C ALA A 44 5.85 23.72 -1.69
N THR A 45 5.25 23.19 -0.63
CA THR A 45 5.52 21.83 -0.16
C THR A 45 4.95 20.79 -1.13
N ALA A 46 3.72 20.95 -1.62
CA ALA A 46 3.16 20.08 -2.65
C ALA A 46 4.00 20.10 -3.94
N GLY A 47 4.50 21.27 -4.34
CA GLY A 47 5.40 21.43 -5.49
C GLY A 47 6.72 20.69 -5.31
N ARG A 48 7.36 20.78 -4.13
CA ARG A 48 8.56 20.01 -3.80
C ARG A 48 8.31 18.51 -3.81
N THR A 49 7.18 18.05 -3.28
CA THR A 49 6.79 16.63 -3.35
C THR A 49 6.59 16.16 -4.78
N LEU A 50 5.92 16.94 -5.63
CA LEU A 50 5.80 16.61 -7.05
C LEU A 50 7.17 16.54 -7.74
N TRP A 51 8.05 17.50 -7.44
CA TRP A 51 9.41 17.53 -8.00
C TRP A 51 10.22 16.30 -7.57
N GLU A 52 10.17 15.89 -6.31
CA GLU A 52 10.86 14.69 -5.83
C GLU A 52 10.37 13.42 -6.52
N LEU A 53 9.05 13.29 -6.73
CA LEU A 53 8.46 12.17 -7.44
C LEU A 53 8.85 12.16 -8.92
N ASP A 54 8.95 13.35 -9.53
CA ASP A 54 9.31 13.58 -10.94
C ASP A 54 10.79 13.21 -11.17
N GLU A 55 11.68 13.71 -10.30
CA GLU A 55 13.13 13.45 -10.32
C GLU A 55 13.43 11.94 -10.27
N LYS A 56 12.69 11.19 -9.44
CA LYS A 56 12.83 9.74 -9.31
C LYS A 56 12.01 8.93 -10.33
N GLY A 57 11.30 9.59 -11.24
CA GLY A 57 10.57 8.98 -12.37
C GLY A 57 9.26 8.28 -12.00
N TYR A 58 8.64 8.62 -10.86
CA TYR A 58 7.36 8.04 -10.41
C TYR A 58 6.15 8.78 -10.97
N VAL A 59 6.35 10.01 -11.44
CA VAL A 59 5.35 10.79 -12.16
C VAL A 59 5.92 11.27 -13.49
N GLU A 60 5.05 11.62 -14.42
CA GLU A 60 5.43 12.18 -15.72
C GLU A 60 4.60 13.43 -16.04
N LYS A 61 5.24 14.41 -16.66
CA LYS A 61 4.62 15.71 -16.98
C LYS A 61 3.70 15.59 -18.21
N VAL A 62 2.47 16.08 -18.07
CA VAL A 62 1.50 16.21 -19.16
C VAL A 62 1.42 17.67 -19.58
N SER A 63 2.36 18.10 -20.43
CA SER A 63 2.44 19.48 -20.92
C SER A 63 2.36 20.49 -19.76
N ASN A 64 1.52 21.52 -19.85
CA ASN A 64 1.31 22.52 -18.81
C ASN A 64 0.17 22.16 -17.83
N LYS A 65 -0.45 20.99 -17.96
CA LYS A 65 -1.61 20.60 -17.15
C LYS A 65 -1.23 20.05 -15.77
N GLY A 66 -0.03 19.49 -15.64
CA GLY A 66 0.42 18.89 -14.39
C GLY A 66 1.15 17.58 -14.63
N ARG A 67 1.00 16.65 -13.69
CA ARG A 67 1.67 15.34 -13.69
C ARG A 67 0.68 14.20 -13.47
N ILE A 68 0.93 13.08 -14.12
CA ILE A 68 0.24 11.80 -13.90
C ILE A 68 1.24 10.78 -13.38
N LEU A 69 0.77 9.64 -12.87
CA LEU A 69 1.68 8.54 -12.53
C LEU A 69 2.36 8.01 -13.80
N SER A 70 3.66 7.73 -13.70
CA SER A 70 4.36 6.92 -14.70
C SER A 70 4.01 5.44 -14.52
N ALA A 71 4.47 4.58 -15.43
CA ALA A 71 4.35 3.13 -15.26
C ALA A 71 5.05 2.65 -13.97
N LYS A 72 6.26 3.16 -13.71
CA LYS A 72 7.02 2.93 -12.47
C LYS A 72 6.25 3.41 -11.24
N GLY A 73 5.62 4.58 -11.34
CA GLY A 73 4.69 5.13 -10.33
C GLY A 73 3.58 4.18 -9.94
N ARG A 74 2.87 3.64 -10.94
CA ARG A 74 1.75 2.72 -10.73
C ARG A 74 2.20 1.41 -10.08
N GLU A 75 3.29 0.82 -10.55
CA GLU A 75 3.80 -0.43 -10.00
C GLU A 75 4.25 -0.27 -8.54
N TYR A 76 4.97 0.82 -8.26
CA TYR A 76 5.42 1.14 -6.92
C TYR A 76 4.27 1.39 -5.95
N LEU A 77 3.24 2.15 -6.37
CA LEU A 77 2.05 2.37 -5.56
C LEU A 77 1.33 1.05 -5.25
N LYS A 78 1.17 0.17 -6.26
CA LYS A 78 0.56 -1.15 -6.07
C LYS A 78 1.33 -2.01 -5.05
N LYS A 79 2.67 -2.01 -5.11
CA LYS A 79 3.53 -2.72 -4.15
C LYS A 79 3.33 -2.20 -2.73
N LEU A 80 3.38 -0.87 -2.55
CA LEU A 80 3.17 -0.25 -1.24
C LEU A 80 1.77 -0.51 -0.67
N GLU A 81 0.72 -0.49 -1.50
CA GLU A 81 -0.63 -0.79 -1.05
C GLU A 81 -0.81 -2.26 -0.66
N ALA A 82 -0.15 -3.20 -1.35
CA ALA A 82 -0.15 -4.60 -1.00
C ALA A 82 0.56 -4.87 0.35
N GLU A 83 1.71 -4.23 0.57
CA GLU A 83 2.42 -4.32 1.85
C GLU A 83 1.64 -3.68 2.99
N GLY A 84 1.04 -2.51 2.76
CA GLY A 84 0.17 -1.85 3.73
C GLY A 84 -0.99 -2.74 4.16
N LYS A 85 -1.68 -3.38 3.21
CA LYS A 85 -2.76 -4.34 3.50
C LYS A 85 -2.28 -5.51 4.35
N ASN A 86 -1.15 -6.12 4.01
CA ASN A 86 -0.59 -7.22 4.77
C ASN A 86 -0.25 -6.82 6.22
N ASN A 87 0.27 -5.60 6.41
CA ASN A 87 0.60 -5.09 7.73
C ASN A 87 -0.66 -4.77 8.55
N THR A 88 -1.70 -4.20 7.93
CA THR A 88 -3.00 -3.96 8.58
C THR A 88 -3.64 -5.28 9.03
N LEU A 89 -3.70 -6.29 8.16
CA LEU A 89 -4.21 -7.62 8.51
C LEU A 89 -3.44 -8.26 9.68
N ALA A 90 -2.10 -8.14 9.67
CA ALA A 90 -1.26 -8.64 10.76
C ALA A 90 -1.52 -7.88 12.08
N GLN A 91 -1.71 -6.56 12.03
CA GLN A 91 -2.06 -5.76 13.21
C GLN A 91 -3.43 -6.10 13.76
N GLU A 92 -4.46 -6.17 12.91
CA GLU A 92 -5.83 -6.55 13.32
C GLU A 92 -5.84 -7.94 13.99
N LEU A 93 -5.12 -8.91 13.41
CA LEU A 93 -4.93 -10.22 14.01
C LEU A 93 -4.26 -10.12 15.39
N LEU A 94 -3.16 -9.37 15.49
CA LEU A 94 -2.45 -9.21 16.76
C LEU A 94 -3.33 -8.54 17.81
N GLU A 95 -4.08 -7.49 17.46
CA GLU A 95 -5.01 -6.83 18.37
C GLU A 95 -6.09 -7.80 18.87
N GLU A 96 -6.67 -8.61 17.98
CA GLU A 96 -7.62 -9.65 18.38
C GLU A 96 -6.97 -10.70 19.30
N LEU A 97 -5.72 -11.09 19.03
CA LEU A 97 -4.96 -12.01 19.89
C LEU A 97 -4.54 -11.38 21.22
N TYR A 98 -4.26 -10.08 21.29
CA TYR A 98 -3.91 -9.37 22.53
C TYR A 98 -5.11 -9.20 23.45
N MET A 99 -6.32 -9.15 22.90
CA MET A 99 -7.58 -9.18 23.66
C MET A 99 -7.88 -10.57 24.27
N ARG A 100 -7.08 -11.58 23.92
CA ARG A 100 -7.20 -12.96 24.40
C ARG A 100 -6.16 -13.24 25.49
N THR A 101 -6.48 -14.15 26.40
CA THR A 101 -5.51 -14.60 27.40
C THR A 101 -4.46 -15.53 26.74
N PRO A 102 -3.28 -15.73 27.36
CA PRO A 102 -2.29 -16.69 26.85
C PRO A 102 -2.84 -18.11 26.64
N ARG A 103 -3.89 -18.49 27.37
CA ARG A 103 -4.53 -19.80 27.26
C ARG A 103 -5.39 -19.91 26.00
N ASP A 104 -6.13 -18.87 25.66
CA ASP A 104 -6.91 -18.79 24.43
C ASP A 104 -6.01 -18.85 23.18
N LEU A 105 -4.84 -18.21 23.23
CA LEU A 105 -3.84 -18.30 22.16
C LEU A 105 -3.32 -19.73 22.01
N LEU A 106 -3.08 -20.43 23.13
CA LEU A 106 -2.67 -21.82 23.11
C LEU A 106 -3.73 -22.71 22.44
N ASP A 107 -5.01 -22.48 22.74
CA ASP A 107 -6.12 -23.23 22.17
C ASP A 107 -6.23 -23.02 20.64
N ILE A 108 -6.02 -21.79 20.17
CA ILE A 108 -5.95 -21.49 18.73
C ILE A 108 -4.79 -22.23 18.06
N LEU A 109 -3.60 -22.24 18.67
CA LEU A 109 -2.43 -22.94 18.13
C LEU A 109 -2.64 -24.46 18.11
N VAL A 110 -3.28 -25.03 19.13
CA VAL A 110 -3.64 -26.45 19.17
C VAL A 110 -4.64 -26.79 18.07
N ALA A 111 -5.66 -25.95 17.86
CA ALA A 111 -6.63 -26.12 16.79
C ALA A 111 -5.97 -26.04 15.41
N ARG A 112 -5.08 -25.06 15.17
CA ARG A 112 -4.32 -24.94 13.92
C ARG A 112 -3.46 -26.17 13.67
N ARG A 113 -2.70 -26.63 14.68
CA ARG A 113 -1.87 -27.83 14.56
C ARG A 113 -2.67 -29.06 14.13
N ALA A 114 -3.92 -29.18 14.56
CA ALA A 114 -4.79 -30.30 14.19
C ALA A 114 -5.24 -30.25 12.72
N ILE A 115 -5.47 -29.06 12.15
CA ILE A 115 -6.07 -28.91 10.81
C ILE A 115 -5.05 -28.59 9.70
N GLU A 116 -3.98 -27.86 10.02
CA GLU A 116 -3.11 -27.20 9.03
C GLU A 116 -2.38 -28.21 8.13
N ARG A 117 -2.00 -29.36 8.67
CA ARG A 117 -1.41 -30.47 7.89
C ARG A 117 -2.37 -31.00 6.83
N GLU A 118 -3.62 -31.24 7.19
CA GLU A 118 -4.61 -31.78 6.27
C GLU A 118 -5.03 -30.75 5.23
N THR A 119 -5.16 -29.48 5.64
CA THR A 119 -5.38 -28.35 4.73
C THR A 119 -4.26 -28.26 3.68
N ALA A 120 -3.00 -28.32 4.08
CA ALA A 120 -1.86 -28.30 3.16
C ALA A 120 -1.87 -29.48 2.19
N ARG A 121 -2.18 -30.69 2.68
CA ARG A 121 -2.31 -31.90 1.86
C ARG A 121 -3.42 -31.74 0.82
N LEU A 122 -4.60 -31.31 1.24
CA LEU A 122 -5.76 -31.11 0.35
C LEU A 122 -5.52 -30.00 -0.68
N ALA A 123 -4.89 -28.90 -0.27
CA ALA A 123 -4.50 -27.83 -1.19
C ALA A 123 -3.55 -28.35 -2.27
N THR A 124 -2.53 -29.14 -1.88
CA THR A 124 -1.59 -29.77 -2.83
C THR A 124 -2.31 -30.70 -3.80
N LEU A 125 -3.21 -31.56 -3.31
CA LEU A 125 -3.94 -32.51 -4.15
C LEU A 125 -4.94 -31.86 -5.12
N LYS A 126 -5.43 -30.66 -4.78
CA LYS A 126 -6.40 -29.91 -5.58
C LYS A 126 -5.77 -28.80 -6.41
N ALA A 127 -4.46 -28.59 -6.31
CA ALA A 127 -3.76 -27.52 -6.99
C ALA A 127 -3.94 -27.64 -8.51
N THR A 128 -4.37 -26.55 -9.13
CA THR A 128 -4.48 -26.41 -10.57
C THR A 128 -3.19 -25.82 -11.15
N LYS A 129 -3.05 -25.80 -12.48
CA LYS A 129 -1.89 -25.18 -13.12
C LYS A 129 -1.79 -23.68 -12.84
N GLU A 130 -2.92 -23.00 -12.73
CA GLU A 130 -2.99 -21.57 -12.39
C GLU A 130 -2.48 -21.29 -10.97
N ASP A 131 -2.70 -22.23 -10.03
CA ASP A 131 -2.20 -22.13 -8.66
C ASP A 131 -0.67 -22.26 -8.55
N LEU A 132 -0.02 -22.85 -9.57
CA LEU A 132 1.43 -23.11 -9.59
C LEU A 132 2.23 -22.02 -10.33
N GLU A 133 1.56 -21.10 -11.03
CA GLU A 133 2.18 -20.05 -11.87
C GLU A 133 2.18 -18.65 -11.22
N GLN A 134 1.85 -18.54 -9.92
CA GLN A 134 1.95 -17.31 -9.12
C GLN A 134 3.36 -17.07 -8.55
#